data_AF-A0A819VMA2-F1
#
_entry.id   AF-A0A819VMA2-F1
#
_cell.length_a   1.000
_cell.length_b   1.000
_cell.length_c   1.000
_cell.angle_alpha   90.00
_cell.angle_beta   90.00
_cell.angle_gamma   90.00
#
_symmetry.space_group_name_H-M   'P 1'
#
loop_
_entity.id
_entity.type
_entity.pdbx_description
1 polymer ?
#
loop_
_entity_poly.entity_id
_entity_poly.type
_entity_poly.pdbx_seq_one_letter_code
_entity_poly.pdbx_strand_id
1 'polypeptide(L)'
;MSSSPYPSLVFTQQIFTRYGCPLIVVIGCLGNLLNIFLLRKKTLRTVSCNNSASFVNLIILNVGIVPSIYVADRPWAMTEAYCKSRNYLLNASQQMSRFMVVTACFDRFALCSTNVRLRQFSRVQIARQYMIPAIIIIWLIAPIYMLIFHTGVNNSCTYIGTVALFNSIYGITLVGFTPPCLMFIFSLLTFRNLKTKQQRQQVFLST
;
A
#
# COMPACT_ATOMS: atom_id res chain seq x y z
N MET A 1 -0.78 12.27 -43.56
CA MET A 1 -0.29 13.08 -42.43
C MET A 1 -1.45 13.34 -41.49
N SER A 2 -1.66 12.48 -40.50
CA SER A 2 -2.64 12.65 -39.44
C SER A 2 -1.89 13.01 -38.15
N SER A 3 -1.96 14.29 -37.78
CA SER A 3 -1.41 14.82 -36.53
C SER A 3 -2.24 14.31 -35.35
N SER A 4 -1.74 13.29 -34.64
CA SER A 4 -2.33 12.82 -33.38
C SER A 4 -2.25 13.92 -32.29
N PRO A 5 -3.33 14.17 -31.51
CA PRO A 5 -3.41 15.28 -30.55
C PRO A 5 -2.71 15.03 -29.19
N TYR A 6 -1.79 14.06 -29.09
CA TYR A 6 -1.26 13.57 -27.81
C TYR A 6 0.22 13.88 -27.45
N PRO A 7 0.94 14.85 -28.06
CA PRO A 7 2.34 15.09 -27.69
C PRO A 7 2.49 15.61 -26.26
N SER A 8 1.51 16.36 -25.74
CA SER A 8 1.53 16.92 -24.39
C SER A 8 1.39 15.85 -23.28
N LEU A 9 0.60 14.80 -23.51
CA LEU A 9 0.39 13.74 -22.51
C LEU A 9 1.64 12.88 -22.33
N VAL A 10 2.27 12.49 -23.44
CA VAL A 10 3.51 11.70 -23.44
C VAL A 10 4.66 12.49 -22.81
N PHE A 11 4.77 13.77 -23.14
CA PHE A 11 5.76 14.67 -22.56
C PHE A 11 5.58 14.83 -21.04
N THR A 12 4.33 14.99 -20.58
CA THR A 12 4.00 15.10 -19.15
C THR A 12 4.32 13.80 -18.39
N GLN A 13 4.01 12.65 -18.99
CA GLN A 13 4.35 11.34 -18.42
C GLN A 13 5.87 11.17 -18.29
N GLN A 14 6.65 11.57 -19.31
CA GLN A 14 8.10 11.49 -19.26
C GLN A 14 8.70 12.38 -18.17
N ILE A 15 8.22 13.62 -18.01
CA ILE A 15 8.67 14.51 -16.92
C ILE A 15 8.35 13.88 -15.56
N PHE A 16 7.14 13.35 -15.38
CA PHE A 16 6.74 12.73 -14.13
C PHE A 16 7.57 11.46 -13.82
N THR A 17 7.82 10.61 -14.81
CA THR A 17 8.65 9.41 -14.65
C THR A 17 10.12 9.74 -14.41
N ARG A 18 10.63 10.84 -15.01
CA ARG A 18 12.05 11.20 -14.90
C ARG A 18 12.39 11.98 -13.64
N TYR A 19 11.47 12.80 -13.14
CA TYR A 19 11.71 13.67 -11.98
C TYR A 19 10.81 13.33 -10.78
N GLY A 20 9.53 13.02 -11.01
CA GLY A 20 8.58 12.67 -9.95
C GLY A 20 8.86 11.33 -9.31
N CYS A 21 9.08 10.28 -10.12
CA CYS A 21 9.40 8.94 -9.62
C CYS A 21 10.65 8.87 -8.74
N PRO A 22 11.82 9.45 -9.10
CA PRO A 22 12.99 9.48 -8.23
C PRO A 22 12.74 10.26 -6.93
N LEU A 23 11.99 11.37 -6.98
CA LEU A 23 11.62 12.14 -5.78
C LEU A 23 10.75 11.31 -4.82
N ILE A 24 9.78 10.57 -5.35
CA ILE A 24 8.95 9.62 -4.60
C ILE A 24 9.81 8.50 -4.00
N VAL A 25 10.83 8.01 -4.72
CA VAL A 25 11.78 7.01 -4.19
C VAL A 25 12.58 7.58 -3.03
N VAL A 26 13.14 8.77 -3.17
CA VAL A 26 13.97 9.38 -2.12
C VAL A 26 13.12 9.67 -0.88
N ILE A 27 11.96 10.32 -1.04
CA ILE A 27 11.06 10.64 0.08
C ILE A 27 10.50 9.34 0.69
N GLY A 28 10.11 8.37 -0.13
CA GLY A 28 9.59 7.09 0.32
C GLY A 28 10.63 6.27 1.09
N CYS A 29 11.87 6.21 0.60
CA CYS A 29 12.97 5.52 1.28
C CYS A 29 13.28 6.20 2.61
N LEU A 30 13.40 7.53 2.62
CA LEU A 30 13.62 8.30 3.85
C LEU A 30 12.49 8.10 4.86
N GLY A 31 11.22 8.17 4.43
CA GLY A 31 10.05 7.98 5.28
C GLY A 31 9.96 6.57 5.89
N ASN A 32 10.23 5.54 5.09
CA ASN A 32 10.24 4.15 5.57
C ASN A 32 11.44 3.86 6.49
N LEU A 33 12.62 4.43 6.19
CA LEU A 33 13.81 4.34 7.05
C LEU A 33 13.60 5.05 8.39
N LEU A 34 13.00 6.24 8.38
CA LEU A 34 12.64 6.98 9.59
C LEU A 34 11.60 6.24 10.43
N ASN A 35 10.60 5.61 9.80
CA ASN A 35 9.65 4.74 10.50
C ASN A 35 10.38 3.57 11.18
N ILE A 36 11.27 2.86 10.49
CA ILE A 36 12.04 1.75 11.07
C ILE A 36 12.90 2.23 12.26
N PHE A 37 13.54 3.40 12.11
CA PHE A 37 14.40 3.97 13.15
C PHE A 37 13.61 4.45 14.37
N LEU A 38 12.50 5.16 14.17
CA LEU A 38 11.62 5.63 15.25
C LEU A 38 10.95 4.48 16.02
N LEU A 39 10.54 3.42 15.32
CA LEU A 39 9.90 2.24 15.90
C LEU A 39 10.89 1.30 16.63
N ARG A 40 12.20 1.52 16.52
CA ARG A 40 13.20 0.85 17.37
C ARG A 40 13.16 1.32 18.83
N LYS A 41 12.58 2.51 19.12
CA LYS A 41 12.44 2.99 20.50
C LYS A 41 11.42 2.15 21.28
N LYS A 42 11.84 1.65 22.46
CA LYS A 42 11.14 0.68 23.32
C LYS A 42 9.70 1.09 23.69
N THR A 43 9.41 2.39 23.75
CA THR A 43 8.10 2.96 24.12
C THR A 43 7.05 2.90 22.99
N LEU A 44 7.46 2.70 21.73
CA LEU A 44 6.58 2.61 20.54
C LEU A 44 6.44 1.19 19.97
N ARG A 45 7.04 0.19 20.65
CA ARG A 45 7.14 -1.21 20.23
C ARG A 45 5.80 -1.96 20.18
N THR A 46 4.72 -1.34 20.64
CA THR A 46 3.35 -1.88 20.60
C THR A 46 2.76 -1.88 19.19
N VAL A 47 3.29 -1.12 18.24
CA VAL A 47 2.79 -1.06 16.86
C VAL A 47 3.63 -1.97 15.93
N SER A 48 3.63 -3.27 16.20
CA SER A 48 4.45 -4.26 15.45
C SER A 48 4.17 -4.30 13.94
N CYS A 49 3.00 -3.86 13.47
CA CYS A 49 2.62 -3.87 12.06
C CYS A 49 3.43 -2.86 11.20
N ASN A 50 3.85 -1.73 11.79
CA ASN A 50 4.44 -0.62 11.04
C ASN A 50 5.90 -0.87 10.60
N ASN A 51 6.64 -1.72 11.34
CA ASN A 51 8.02 -2.10 10.96
C ASN A 51 8.06 -3.05 9.76
N SER A 52 7.17 -4.05 9.73
CA SER A 52 7.06 -5.00 8.62
C SER A 52 6.63 -4.30 7.34
N ALA A 53 5.69 -3.34 7.45
CA ALA A 53 5.25 -2.50 6.33
C ALA A 53 6.38 -1.68 5.71
N SER A 54 7.25 -1.11 6.55
CA SER A 54 8.35 -0.27 6.10
C SER A 54 9.45 -1.06 5.38
N PHE A 55 9.72 -2.29 5.81
CA PHE A 55 10.64 -3.20 5.12
C PHE A 55 10.11 -3.66 3.76
N VAL A 56 8.82 -4.01 3.70
CA VAL A 56 8.17 -4.36 2.43
C VAL A 56 8.24 -3.15 1.49
N ASN A 57 7.85 -1.96 1.96
CA ASN A 57 7.90 -0.70 1.19
C ASN A 57 9.28 -0.35 0.62
N LEU A 58 10.37 -0.60 1.36
CA LEU A 58 11.73 -0.42 0.86
C LEU A 58 12.05 -1.33 -0.33
N ILE A 59 11.57 -2.57 -0.31
CA ILE A 59 11.74 -3.51 -1.43
C ILE A 59 10.90 -3.04 -2.65
N ILE A 60 9.69 -2.49 -2.42
CA ILE A 60 8.84 -1.93 -3.50
C ILE A 60 9.52 -0.79 -4.23
N LEU A 61 10.07 0.16 -3.48
CA LEU A 61 10.65 1.38 -4.06
C LEU A 61 11.85 1.03 -4.95
N ASN A 62 12.65 0.05 -4.54
CA ASN A 62 13.82 -0.40 -5.27
C ASN A 62 13.50 -1.32 -6.47
N VAL A 63 12.53 -2.23 -6.35
CA VAL A 63 12.19 -3.17 -7.46
C VAL A 63 11.18 -2.56 -8.45
N GLY A 64 10.34 -1.65 -7.99
CA GLY A 64 9.25 -1.07 -8.77
C GLY A 64 9.65 0.17 -9.56
N ILE A 65 10.22 1.17 -8.87
CA ILE A 65 10.41 2.51 -9.43
C ILE A 65 11.78 2.68 -10.07
N VAL A 66 12.85 2.13 -9.48
CA VAL A 66 14.20 2.21 -10.06
C VAL A 66 14.22 1.70 -11.51
N PRO A 67 13.61 0.54 -11.85
CA PRO A 67 13.59 0.09 -13.24
C PRO A 67 12.73 0.92 -14.17
N SER A 68 11.68 1.60 -13.66
CA SER A 68 10.90 2.55 -14.47
C SER A 68 11.72 3.71 -14.98
N ILE A 69 12.69 4.17 -14.18
CA ILE A 69 13.60 5.25 -14.55
C ILE A 69 14.59 4.75 -15.62
N TYR A 70 15.15 3.54 -15.43
CA TYR A 70 16.10 2.96 -16.39
C TYR A 70 15.49 2.64 -17.77
N VAL A 71 14.23 2.20 -17.81
CA VAL A 71 13.54 1.88 -19.08
C VAL A 71 13.12 3.12 -19.85
N ALA A 72 12.89 4.25 -19.17
CA ALA A 72 12.61 5.52 -19.82
C ALA A 72 13.83 6.06 -20.61
N ASP A 73 15.05 5.82 -20.11
CA ASP A 73 16.28 6.31 -20.74
C ASP A 73 16.90 5.32 -21.75
N ARG A 74 16.60 4.01 -21.65
CA ARG A 74 16.99 3.02 -22.65
C ARG A 74 15.91 1.92 -22.78
N PRO A 75 15.36 1.66 -23.97
CA PRO A 75 14.44 0.54 -24.20
C PRO A 75 15.24 -0.75 -24.41
N TRP A 76 15.85 -1.28 -23.36
CA TRP A 76 16.36 -2.65 -23.38
C TRP A 76 15.12 -3.54 -23.50
N ALA A 77 15.16 -4.56 -24.37
CA ALA A 77 14.07 -5.52 -24.52
C ALA A 77 13.71 -6.09 -23.14
N MET A 78 12.67 -5.54 -22.51
CA MET A 78 12.13 -6.11 -21.28
C MET A 78 11.63 -7.49 -21.64
N THR A 79 12.27 -8.52 -21.09
CA THR A 79 11.75 -9.88 -21.24
C THR A 79 10.35 -9.92 -20.64
N GLU A 80 9.46 -10.69 -21.26
CA GLU A 80 8.08 -10.85 -20.79
C GLU A 80 8.02 -11.31 -19.32
N ALA A 81 9.00 -12.13 -18.90
CA ALA A 81 9.18 -12.54 -17.51
C ALA A 81 9.47 -11.38 -16.55
N TYR A 82 10.32 -10.43 -16.96
CA TYR A 82 10.64 -9.25 -16.16
C TYR A 82 9.42 -8.33 -16.02
N CYS A 83 8.71 -8.12 -17.12
CA CYS A 83 7.46 -7.39 -17.18
C CYS A 83 6.39 -7.93 -16.21
N LYS A 84 6.16 -9.26 -16.26
CA LYS A 84 5.21 -9.97 -15.39
C LYS A 84 5.58 -9.87 -13.92
N SER A 85 6.81 -10.23 -13.58
CA SER A 85 7.30 -10.24 -12.19
C SER A 85 7.28 -8.84 -11.57
N ARG A 86 7.69 -7.82 -12.32
CA ARG A 86 7.67 -6.43 -11.85
C ARG A 86 6.26 -5.93 -11.52
N ASN A 87 5.30 -6.11 -12.43
CA ASN A 87 3.91 -5.67 -12.20
C ASN A 87 3.24 -6.45 -11.05
N TYR A 88 3.50 -7.75 -10.97
CA TYR A 88 3.06 -8.59 -9.85
C TYR A 88 3.59 -8.06 -8.51
N LEU A 89 4.90 -7.88 -8.39
CA LEU A 89 5.54 -7.41 -7.16
C LEU A 89 5.04 -6.03 -6.77
N LEU A 90 4.93 -5.11 -7.72
CA LEU A 90 4.40 -3.76 -7.50
C LEU A 90 2.97 -3.80 -6.94
N ASN A 91 2.08 -4.56 -7.57
CA ASN A 91 0.70 -4.61 -7.11
C ASN A 91 0.59 -5.28 -5.74
N ALA A 92 1.15 -6.49 -5.57
CA ALA A 92 1.12 -7.23 -4.31
C ALA A 92 1.57 -6.36 -3.14
N SER A 93 2.69 -5.69 -3.33
CA SER A 93 3.32 -4.91 -2.28
C SER A 93 2.61 -3.58 -2.00
N GLN A 94 2.08 -2.91 -3.02
CA GLN A 94 1.25 -1.72 -2.85
C GLN A 94 -0.03 -2.04 -2.04
N GLN A 95 -0.66 -3.20 -2.30
CA GLN A 95 -1.81 -3.64 -1.50
C GLN A 95 -1.41 -3.94 -0.06
N MET A 96 -0.30 -4.66 0.15
CA MET A 96 0.19 -4.94 1.50
C MET A 96 0.37 -3.65 2.31
N SER A 97 1.00 -2.62 1.73
CA SER A 97 1.19 -1.34 2.43
C SER A 97 -0.14 -0.69 2.83
N ARG A 98 -1.13 -0.65 1.92
CA ARG A 98 -2.44 -0.03 2.19
C ARG A 98 -3.19 -0.78 3.29
N PHE A 99 -3.22 -2.10 3.22
CA PHE A 99 -3.92 -2.93 4.21
C PHE A 99 -3.21 -3.00 5.56
N MET A 100 -1.89 -2.85 5.61
CA MET A 100 -1.17 -2.67 6.88
C MET A 100 -1.58 -1.38 7.59
N VAL A 101 -1.79 -0.29 6.86
CA VAL A 101 -2.31 0.97 7.43
C VAL A 101 -3.76 0.81 7.90
N VAL A 102 -4.63 0.16 7.10
CA VAL A 102 -6.01 -0.17 7.52
C VAL A 102 -6.01 -0.96 8.83
N THR A 103 -5.11 -1.94 8.94
CA THR A 103 -4.96 -2.78 10.13
C THR A 103 -4.48 -1.96 11.33
N ALA A 104 -3.60 -0.98 11.13
CA ALA A 104 -3.18 -0.06 12.18
C ALA A 104 -4.35 0.84 12.66
N CYS A 105 -5.21 1.31 11.74
CA CYS A 105 -6.44 2.02 12.10
C CYS A 105 -7.40 1.14 12.89
N PHE A 106 -7.56 -0.13 12.48
CA PHE A 106 -8.37 -1.11 13.21
C PHE A 106 -7.83 -1.38 14.62
N ASP A 107 -6.50 -1.54 14.77
CA ASP A 107 -5.86 -1.72 16.06
C ASP A 107 -6.13 -0.54 17.01
N ARG A 108 -5.99 0.70 16.51
CA ARG A 108 -6.34 1.91 17.29
C ARG A 108 -7.81 1.97 17.67
N PHE A 109 -8.71 1.59 16.76
CA PHE A 109 -10.14 1.50 17.05
C PHE A 109 -10.41 0.47 18.16
N ALA A 110 -9.82 -0.72 18.06
CA ALA A 110 -9.97 -1.80 19.04
C ALA A 110 -9.43 -1.43 20.44
N LEU A 111 -8.32 -0.68 20.53
CA LEU A 111 -7.82 -0.11 21.80
C LEU A 111 -8.78 0.91 22.42
N CYS A 112 -9.45 1.70 21.57
CA CYS A 112 -10.36 2.73 22.02
C CYS A 112 -11.75 2.18 22.38
N SER A 113 -12.11 1.01 21.87
CA SER A 113 -13.39 0.34 22.15
C SER A 113 -13.54 -0.03 23.63
N THR A 114 -14.78 0.00 24.12
CA THR A 114 -15.16 -0.42 25.48
C THR A 114 -15.34 -1.94 25.59
N ASN A 115 -15.42 -2.65 24.47
CA ASN A 115 -15.63 -4.10 24.46
C ASN A 115 -14.31 -4.85 24.72
N VAL A 116 -14.29 -5.65 25.79
CA VAL A 116 -13.12 -6.45 26.22
C VAL A 116 -12.66 -7.42 25.14
N ARG A 117 -13.58 -8.01 24.37
CA ARG A 117 -13.25 -8.96 23.28
C ARG A 117 -12.51 -8.26 22.13
N LEU A 118 -12.94 -7.05 21.74
CA LEU A 118 -12.22 -6.27 20.73
C LEU A 118 -10.85 -5.81 21.24
N ARG A 119 -10.75 -5.41 22.50
CA ARG A 119 -9.47 -5.00 23.10
C ARG A 119 -8.47 -6.16 23.18
N GLN A 120 -8.96 -7.39 23.34
CA GLN A 120 -8.12 -8.59 23.32
C GLN A 120 -7.53 -8.87 21.92
N PHE A 121 -8.26 -8.56 20.84
CA PHE A 121 -7.76 -8.65 19.47
C PHE A 121 -6.62 -7.67 19.16
N SER A 122 -6.57 -6.53 19.86
CA SER A 122 -5.47 -5.56 19.77
C SER A 122 -4.21 -5.98 20.56
N ARG A 123 -4.19 -7.18 21.15
CA ARG A 123 -2.94 -7.71 21.70
C ARG A 123 -1.92 -7.86 20.57
N VAL A 124 -0.81 -7.15 20.72
CA VAL A 124 0.34 -7.13 19.79
C VAL A 124 0.77 -8.54 19.36
N GLN A 125 0.66 -9.52 20.25
CA GLN A 125 0.96 -10.93 19.97
C GLN A 125 0.02 -11.51 18.90
N ILE A 126 -1.30 -11.31 19.01
CA ILE A 126 -2.28 -11.84 18.05
C ILE A 126 -2.16 -11.11 16.71
N ALA A 127 -2.06 -9.78 16.74
CA ALA A 127 -1.91 -8.98 15.54
C ALA A 127 -0.65 -9.37 14.75
N ARG A 128 0.48 -9.58 15.44
CA ARG A 128 1.74 -9.98 14.79
C ARG A 128 1.74 -11.43 14.32
N GLN A 129 1.16 -12.35 15.09
CA GLN A 129 1.22 -13.77 14.81
C GLN A 129 0.20 -14.23 13.78
N TYR A 130 -0.96 -13.57 13.67
CA TYR A 130 -2.04 -13.99 12.78
C TYR A 130 -2.42 -12.96 11.73
N MET A 131 -2.58 -11.67 12.08
CA MET A 131 -3.08 -10.68 11.12
C MET A 131 -2.05 -10.31 10.05
N ILE A 132 -0.80 -10.03 10.43
CA ILE A 132 0.27 -9.70 9.49
C ILE A 132 0.52 -10.82 8.46
N PRO A 133 0.77 -12.10 8.88
CA PRO A 133 0.99 -13.16 7.91
C PRO A 133 -0.24 -13.44 7.04
N ALA A 134 -1.46 -13.35 7.57
CA ALA A 134 -2.68 -13.51 6.77
C ALA A 134 -2.76 -12.45 5.66
N ILE A 135 -2.48 -11.17 5.97
CA ILE A 135 -2.43 -10.09 4.99
C ILE A 135 -1.38 -10.37 3.92
N ILE A 136 -0.17 -10.77 4.33
CA ILE A 136 0.92 -11.08 3.40
C ILE A 136 0.51 -12.23 2.46
N ILE A 137 -0.04 -13.32 2.99
CA ILE A 137 -0.44 -14.49 2.19
C ILE A 137 -1.57 -14.13 1.22
N ILE A 138 -2.62 -13.45 1.69
CA ILE A 138 -3.77 -13.07 0.85
C ILE A 138 -3.32 -12.19 -0.31
N TRP A 139 -2.47 -11.19 -0.05
CA TRP A 139 -2.05 -10.24 -1.07
C TRP A 139 -0.86 -10.71 -1.93
N LEU A 140 -0.19 -11.81 -1.55
CA LEU A 140 0.68 -12.57 -2.46
C LEU A 140 -0.13 -13.42 -3.44
N ILE A 141 -1.19 -14.07 -2.96
CA ILE A 141 -2.00 -14.96 -3.79
C ILE A 141 -2.92 -14.17 -4.74
N ALA A 142 -3.53 -13.09 -4.26
CA ALA A 142 -4.50 -12.32 -5.03
C ALA A 142 -4.01 -11.84 -6.42
N PRO A 143 -2.77 -11.33 -6.59
CA PRO A 143 -2.27 -10.90 -7.89
C PRO A 143 -1.62 -12.01 -8.74
N ILE A 144 -1.70 -13.30 -8.35
CA ILE A 144 -1.10 -14.40 -9.16
C ILE A 144 -1.61 -14.39 -10.60
N TYR A 145 -2.87 -14.01 -10.83
CA TYR A 145 -3.42 -13.90 -12.19
C TYR A 145 -2.61 -12.92 -13.08
N MET A 146 -1.95 -11.91 -12.48
CA MET A 146 -1.12 -10.96 -13.21
C MET A 146 0.12 -11.61 -13.82
N LEU A 147 0.68 -12.65 -13.20
CA LEU A 147 1.82 -13.39 -13.76
C LEU A 147 1.43 -14.18 -15.01
N ILE A 148 0.16 -14.58 -15.11
CA ILE A 148 -0.35 -15.42 -16.20
C ILE A 148 -0.79 -14.55 -17.38
N PHE A 149 -1.58 -13.49 -17.11
CA PHE A 149 -2.29 -12.75 -18.15
C PHE A 149 -1.60 -11.47 -18.64
N HIS A 150 -0.52 -11.01 -18.01
CA HIS A 150 0.26 -9.92 -18.60
C HIS A 150 0.94 -10.40 -19.87
N THR A 151 0.95 -9.55 -20.90
CA THR A 151 1.66 -9.83 -22.15
C THR A 151 2.51 -8.63 -22.55
N GLY A 152 3.66 -8.88 -23.15
CA GLY A 152 4.52 -7.84 -23.69
C GLY A 152 4.06 -7.51 -25.12
N VAL A 153 3.45 -6.34 -25.31
CA VAL A 153 3.04 -5.85 -26.64
C VAL A 153 3.73 -4.52 -26.89
N ASN A 154 4.47 -4.39 -28.00
CA ASN A 154 5.15 -3.15 -28.41
C ASN A 154 6.01 -2.51 -27.30
N ASN A 155 6.91 -3.27 -26.68
CA ASN A 155 7.74 -2.84 -25.54
C ASN A 155 6.94 -2.34 -24.30
N SER A 156 5.63 -2.59 -24.26
CA SER A 156 4.76 -2.21 -23.15
C SER A 156 4.14 -3.45 -22.51
N CYS A 157 4.07 -3.42 -21.18
CA CYS A 157 3.40 -4.45 -20.39
C CYS A 157 1.91 -4.15 -20.29
N THR A 158 1.06 -4.90 -21.00
CA THR A 158 -0.38 -4.63 -20.99
C THR A 158 -1.19 -5.91 -20.79
N TYR A 159 -2.48 -5.73 -20.50
CA TYR A 159 -3.47 -6.79 -20.56
C TYR A 159 -4.18 -6.70 -21.91
N ILE A 160 -4.48 -7.84 -22.51
CA ILE A 160 -5.22 -7.93 -23.77
C ILE A 160 -6.63 -8.46 -23.50
N GLY A 161 -7.62 -7.92 -24.20
CA GLY A 161 -8.99 -8.40 -24.19
C GLY A 161 -9.71 -8.23 -22.85
N THR A 162 -10.58 -9.18 -22.51
CA THR A 162 -11.49 -9.12 -21.34
C THR A 162 -10.77 -8.99 -20.00
N VAL A 163 -9.52 -9.45 -19.91
CA VAL A 163 -8.72 -9.36 -18.67
C VAL A 163 -8.36 -7.90 -18.33
N ALA A 164 -8.22 -7.03 -19.34
CA ALA A 164 -7.97 -5.60 -19.11
C ALA A 164 -9.14 -4.91 -18.40
N LEU A 165 -10.37 -5.26 -18.79
CA LEU A 165 -11.60 -4.76 -18.16
C LEU A 165 -11.70 -5.26 -16.71
N PHE A 166 -11.47 -6.56 -16.49
CA PHE A 166 -11.45 -7.14 -15.16
C PHE A 166 -10.42 -6.46 -14.25
N ASN A 167 -9.19 -6.27 -14.73
CA ASN A 167 -8.14 -5.59 -13.97
C ASN A 167 -8.52 -4.13 -13.65
N SER A 168 -9.18 -3.43 -14.57
CA SER A 168 -9.62 -2.05 -14.35
C SER A 168 -10.70 -1.97 -13.27
N ILE A 169 -11.70 -2.86 -13.31
CA ILE A 169 -12.75 -2.94 -12.30
C ILE A 169 -12.16 -3.31 -10.94
N TYR A 170 -11.29 -4.31 -10.89
CA TYR A 170 -10.57 -4.73 -9.68
C TYR A 170 -9.73 -3.57 -9.10
N GLY A 171 -9.02 -2.84 -9.95
CA GLY A 171 -8.20 -1.70 -9.59
C GLY A 171 -9.00 -0.53 -9.00
N ILE A 172 -10.19 -0.24 -9.52
CA ILE A 172 -11.02 0.85 -9.01
C ILE A 172 -11.68 0.44 -7.70
N THR A 173 -12.29 -0.74 -7.67
CA THR A 173 -13.13 -1.19 -6.55
C THR A 173 -12.30 -1.62 -5.35
N LEU A 174 -11.52 -2.69 -5.49
CA LEU A 174 -10.80 -3.31 -4.39
C LEU A 174 -9.53 -2.57 -4.02
N VAL A 175 -8.86 -1.96 -5.01
CA VAL A 175 -7.60 -1.26 -4.77
C VAL A 175 -7.83 0.23 -4.50
N GLY A 176 -8.73 0.87 -5.24
CA GLY A 176 -9.00 2.30 -5.15
C GLY A 176 -9.93 2.68 -4.01
N PHE A 177 -11.08 2.01 -3.90
CA PHE A 177 -12.16 2.43 -2.99
C PHE A 177 -12.08 1.74 -1.61
N THR A 178 -11.83 0.43 -1.58
CA THR A 178 -11.89 -0.34 -0.32
C THR A 178 -10.94 0.16 0.77
N PRO A 179 -9.63 0.40 0.52
CA PRO A 179 -8.72 0.81 1.59
C PRO A 179 -9.08 2.19 2.18
N PRO A 180 -9.32 3.25 1.38
CA PRO A 180 -9.74 4.55 1.91
C PRO A 180 -11.06 4.49 2.69
N CYS A 181 -12.06 3.75 2.22
CA CYS A 181 -13.33 3.61 2.92
C CYS A 181 -13.16 2.95 4.28
N LEU A 182 -12.38 1.85 4.36
CA LEU A 182 -12.09 1.20 5.63
C LEU A 182 -11.30 2.11 6.56
N MET A 183 -10.29 2.84 6.07
CA MET A 183 -9.54 3.81 6.87
C MET A 183 -10.45 4.91 7.42
N PHE A 184 -11.34 5.45 6.59
CA PHE A 184 -12.27 6.50 6.99
C PHE A 184 -13.24 6.02 8.07
N ILE A 185 -13.84 4.83 7.88
CA ILE A 185 -14.74 4.22 8.85
C ILE A 185 -14.03 3.98 10.18
N PHE A 186 -12.86 3.34 10.18
CA PHE A 186 -12.12 3.07 11.42
C PHE A 186 -11.62 4.35 12.10
N SER A 187 -11.27 5.38 11.33
CA SER A 187 -10.86 6.68 11.88
C SER A 187 -12.02 7.38 12.58
N LEU A 188 -13.20 7.41 11.95
CA LEU A 188 -14.41 7.96 12.57
C LEU A 188 -14.80 7.21 13.84
N LEU A 189 -14.77 5.88 13.80
CA LEU A 189 -15.08 5.06 14.97
C LEU A 189 -14.08 5.29 16.11
N THR A 190 -12.79 5.42 15.79
CA THR A 190 -11.75 5.76 16.76
C THR A 190 -12.02 7.13 17.39
N PHE A 191 -12.34 8.14 16.58
CA PHE A 191 -12.66 9.48 17.06
C PHE A 191 -13.87 9.50 18.00
N ARG A 192 -14.95 8.79 17.64
CA ARG A 192 -16.14 8.66 18.50
C ARG A 192 -15.81 8.02 19.85
N ASN A 193 -15.03 6.94 19.85
CA ASN A 193 -14.63 6.26 21.08
C ASN A 193 -13.71 7.12 21.96
N LEU A 194 -12.81 7.90 21.35
CA LEU A 194 -11.96 8.84 22.07
C LEU A 194 -12.76 9.97 22.72
N LYS A 195 -13.70 10.58 21.98
CA LYS A 195 -14.56 11.65 22.51
C LYS A 195 -15.38 11.16 23.72
N THR A 196 -15.96 9.96 23.63
CA THR A 196 -16.68 9.35 24.74
C THR A 196 -15.79 9.10 25.96
N LYS A 197 -14.52 8.66 25.76
CA LYS A 197 -13.57 8.50 26.87
C LYS A 197 -13.19 9.83 27.51
N GLN A 198 -12.92 10.87 26.71
CA GLN A 198 -12.58 12.21 27.22
C GLN A 198 -13.73 12.81 28.03
N GLN A 199 -14.96 12.71 27.55
CA GLN A 199 -16.14 13.18 28.28
C GLN A 199 -16.29 12.46 29.64
N ARG A 200 -16.09 11.13 29.69
CA ARG A 200 -16.14 10.38 30.95
C ARG A 200 -15.04 10.78 31.94
N GLN A 201 -13.83 11.06 31.44
CA GLN A 201 -12.72 11.51 32.29
C GLN A 201 -12.95 12.92 32.83
N GLN A 202 -13.50 13.82 32.03
CA GLN A 202 -13.84 15.18 32.47
C GLN A 202 -14.91 15.18 33.57
N VAL A 203 -15.94 14.34 33.47
CA VAL A 203 -16.97 14.17 34.51
C VAL A 203 -16.38 13.62 35.82
N PHE A 204 -15.40 12.71 35.74
CA PHE A 204 -14.75 12.16 36.93
C PHE A 204 -13.85 13.19 37.64
N LEU A 205 -13.23 14.11 36.90
CA LEU A 205 -12.38 15.16 37.47
C LEU A 205 -13.15 16.35 38.05
N SER A 206 -14.45 16.48 37.72
CA SER A 206 -15.34 17.51 38.25
C SER A 206 -16.14 17.08 39.49
N THR A 207 -15.93 15.84 39.96
CA THR A 207 -16.55 15.29 41.19
C THR A 207 -15.49 15.19 42.27
#